data_AF-A0A6A6NHZ9-F1
#
_entry.id   AF-A0A6A6NHZ9-F1
#
_cell.length_a   1.000
_cell.length_b   1.000
_cell.length_c   1.000
_cell.angle_alpha   90.00
_cell.angle_beta   90.00
_cell.angle_gamma   90.00
#
_symmetry.space_group_name_H-M   'P 1'
#
loop_
_entity.id
_entity.type
_entity.pdbx_description
1 polymer ?
#
loop_
_entity_poly.entity_id
_entity_poly.type
_entity_poly.pdbx_seq_one_letter_code
_entity_poly.pdbx_strand_id
1 'polypeptide(L)'
;MNGFELFQKMAAIGFEELSSQILSLMPMDELIGKTAEQIAFEGIASAIIQGRNKEGASSSAARTIASVKTMANAMNTGRKDRIFTGIWNVDENPLTAEEILAFSLQKIEAMSVEALKIQAEMAEEDAPFDVSPLNEKTSAGGKHNHPLASAIPLEDWIKNYSSSTLDGESGDLATITVVVVVQLRDPLRRYEAVGGPVVALVHAICTDNKEDKYNEEKKFKVTSLHVGGLKLRTGGKNMWDSEKQRVTATQWLVAHGLGKGGKRGKHVLIKGKDLLWSISSRIMADMWLKPMRNPDVKITNKV
;
A
#
# COMPACT_ATOMS: atom_id res chain seq x y z
N MET A 1 -0.16 3.20 -16.70
CA MET A 1 -0.08 1.86 -16.06
C MET A 1 -1.08 1.81 -14.92
N ASN A 2 -1.98 0.83 -14.91
CA ASN A 2 -2.94 0.61 -13.81
C ASN A 2 -2.30 -0.19 -12.66
N GLY A 3 -2.81 -0.08 -11.43
CA GLY A 3 -2.24 -0.74 -10.25
C GLY A 3 -2.30 -2.26 -10.33
N PHE A 4 -3.34 -2.81 -10.94
CA PHE A 4 -3.41 -4.24 -11.22
C PHE A 4 -2.34 -4.70 -12.24
N GLU A 5 -2.06 -3.90 -13.28
CA GLU A 5 -0.97 -4.20 -14.23
C GLU A 5 0.39 -4.18 -13.53
N LEU A 6 0.59 -3.26 -12.58
CA LEU A 6 1.80 -3.22 -11.76
C LEU A 6 1.94 -4.51 -10.94
N PHE A 7 0.88 -4.99 -10.31
CA PHE A 7 0.88 -6.29 -9.64
C PHE A 7 1.14 -7.47 -10.60
N GLN A 8 0.60 -7.43 -11.82
CA GLN A 8 0.90 -8.45 -12.84
C GLN A 8 2.38 -8.46 -13.25
N LYS A 9 3.01 -7.28 -13.35
CA LYS A 9 4.45 -7.14 -13.60
C LYS A 9 5.28 -7.58 -12.40
N MET A 10 4.85 -7.29 -11.17
CA MET A 10 5.53 -7.75 -9.95
C MET A 10 5.53 -9.28 -9.86
N ALA A 11 4.41 -9.93 -10.21
CA ALA A 11 4.31 -11.39 -10.22
C ALA A 11 5.27 -12.08 -11.22
N ALA A 12 5.73 -11.35 -12.25
CA ALA A 12 6.69 -11.88 -13.23
C ALA A 12 8.12 -12.01 -12.69
N ILE A 13 8.46 -11.26 -11.64
CA ILE A 13 9.78 -11.31 -10.99
C ILE A 13 9.99 -12.67 -10.31
N GLY A 14 8.91 -13.25 -9.77
CA GLY A 14 8.97 -14.43 -8.91
C GLY A 14 8.93 -14.05 -7.43
N PHE A 15 8.51 -14.99 -6.59
CA PHE A 15 8.21 -14.71 -5.18
C PHE A 15 9.43 -14.26 -4.37
N GLU A 16 10.51 -15.04 -4.39
CA GLU A 16 11.69 -14.79 -3.54
C GLU A 16 12.34 -13.45 -3.85
N GLU A 17 12.52 -13.16 -5.15
CA GLU A 17 13.13 -11.92 -5.60
C GLU A 17 12.21 -10.72 -5.33
N LEU A 18 10.89 -10.84 -5.56
CA LEU A 18 9.94 -9.78 -5.22
C LEU A 18 9.92 -9.50 -3.71
N SER A 19 9.88 -10.56 -2.89
CA SER A 19 9.89 -10.43 -1.43
C SER A 19 11.18 -9.75 -0.95
N SER A 20 12.34 -10.15 -1.51
CA SER A 20 13.63 -9.54 -1.20
C SER A 20 13.67 -8.05 -1.57
N GLN A 21 13.17 -7.68 -2.76
CA GLN A 21 13.11 -6.29 -3.20
C GLN A 21 12.21 -5.45 -2.30
N ILE A 22 11.02 -5.94 -1.94
CA ILE A 22 10.10 -5.23 -1.05
C ILE A 22 10.74 -5.00 0.33
N LEU A 23 11.36 -6.04 0.90
CA LEU A 23 12.00 -5.95 2.22
C LEU A 23 13.20 -5.01 2.25
N SER A 24 13.93 -4.92 1.14
CA SER A 24 15.05 -3.99 0.98
C SER A 24 14.59 -2.54 0.87
N LEU A 25 13.54 -2.28 0.07
CA LEU A 25 13.05 -0.94 -0.19
C LEU A 25 12.14 -0.38 0.92
N MET A 26 11.39 -1.25 1.58
CA MET A 26 10.37 -0.89 2.57
C MET A 26 10.52 -1.77 3.82
N PRO A 27 11.60 -1.59 4.60
CA PRO A 27 11.80 -2.35 5.84
C PRO A 27 10.72 -1.98 6.87
N MET A 28 10.30 -2.97 7.66
CA MET A 28 9.28 -2.81 8.69
C MET A 28 9.88 -2.94 10.09
N ASP A 29 9.49 -2.05 11.00
CA ASP A 29 9.95 -2.08 12.38
C ASP A 29 9.34 -3.23 13.19
N GLU A 30 10.14 -3.75 14.12
CA GLU A 30 9.67 -4.70 15.13
C GLU A 30 8.94 -3.95 16.25
N LEU A 31 7.61 -4.08 16.25
CA LEU A 31 6.72 -3.44 17.23
C LEU A 31 6.19 -4.40 18.30
N ILE A 32 6.42 -5.71 18.15
CA ILE A 32 5.86 -6.71 19.07
C ILE A 32 6.39 -6.48 20.49
N GLY A 33 5.49 -6.47 21.46
CA GLY A 33 5.85 -6.25 22.86
C GLY A 33 6.08 -4.79 23.23
N LYS A 34 6.21 -3.86 22.29
CA LYS A 34 6.36 -2.43 22.62
C LYS A 34 5.03 -1.83 23.06
N THR A 35 5.09 -0.82 23.92
CA THR A 35 3.94 0.03 24.26
C THR A 35 3.80 1.18 23.25
N ALA A 36 2.62 1.79 23.16
CA ALA A 36 2.41 2.95 22.28
C ALA A 36 3.37 4.09 22.63
N GLU A 37 3.62 4.29 23.93
CA GLU A 37 4.55 5.28 24.46
C GLU A 37 5.98 5.00 24.03
N GLN A 38 6.45 3.75 24.14
CA GLN A 38 7.79 3.36 23.69
C GLN A 38 7.98 3.60 22.19
N ILE A 39 6.99 3.22 21.37
CA ILE A 39 7.04 3.44 19.92
C ILE A 39 7.12 4.95 19.61
N ALA A 40 6.33 5.77 20.31
CA ALA A 40 6.36 7.22 20.15
C ALA A 40 7.73 7.82 20.56
N PHE A 41 8.29 7.39 21.69
CA PHE A 41 9.60 7.86 22.16
C PHE A 41 10.73 7.46 21.20
N GLU A 42 10.74 6.22 20.73
CA GLU A 42 11.71 5.74 19.73
C GLU A 42 11.61 6.54 18.43
N GLY A 43 10.39 6.84 17.96
CA GLY A 43 10.15 7.66 16.77
C GLY A 43 10.67 9.09 16.92
N ILE A 44 10.39 9.74 18.05
CA ILE A 44 10.91 11.09 18.35
C ILE A 44 12.44 11.08 18.43
N ALA A 45 13.02 10.09 19.12
CA ALA A 45 14.46 9.95 19.22
C ALA A 45 15.11 9.76 17.84
N SER A 46 14.53 8.90 16.99
CA SER A 46 15.00 8.67 15.61
C SER A 46 14.96 9.95 14.78
N ALA A 47 13.86 10.70 14.82
CA ALA A 47 13.72 11.98 14.12
C ALA A 47 14.77 13.01 14.58
N ILE A 48 15.07 13.08 15.88
CA ILE A 48 16.11 13.96 16.44
C ILE A 48 17.50 13.53 15.98
N ILE A 49 17.82 12.23 16.03
CA ILE A 49 19.12 11.69 15.62
C ILE A 49 19.34 11.95 14.11
N GLN A 50 18.36 11.63 13.28
CA GLN A 50 18.43 11.89 11.84
C GLN A 50 18.55 13.38 11.52
N GLY A 51 17.89 14.24 12.29
CA GLY A 51 17.99 15.69 12.15
C GLY A 51 19.33 16.29 12.57
N ARG A 52 20.08 15.63 13.46
CA ARG A 52 21.43 16.07 13.87
C ARG A 52 22.52 15.73 12.84
N ASN A 53 22.30 14.71 12.01
CA ASN A 53 23.28 14.25 11.02
C ASN A 53 23.28 15.06 9.70
N LYS A 54 22.40 16.05 9.55
CA LYS A 54 22.38 16.98 8.42
C LYS A 54 22.67 18.38 8.97
N GLU A 55 23.76 19.00 8.54
CA GLU A 55 24.18 20.34 8.99
C GLU A 55 23.08 21.39 8.68
N GLY A 56 22.25 21.70 9.68
CA GLY A 56 21.19 22.71 9.58
C GLY A 56 20.12 22.48 10.64
N ALA A 57 19.99 23.42 11.59
CA ALA A 57 19.11 23.31 12.74
C ALA A 57 17.62 23.07 12.36
N SER A 58 16.96 22.18 13.13
CA SER A 58 15.50 22.17 13.38
C SER A 58 14.52 21.80 12.24
N SER A 59 14.90 21.67 10.97
CA SER A 59 13.91 21.55 9.89
C SER A 59 13.32 20.13 9.72
N SER A 60 14.12 19.07 9.84
CA SER A 60 13.65 17.69 9.57
C SER A 60 12.69 17.16 10.64
N ALA A 61 13.03 17.31 11.92
CA ALA A 61 12.16 16.86 13.01
C ALA A 61 10.81 17.61 13.03
N ALA A 62 10.83 18.92 12.74
CA ALA A 62 9.61 19.71 12.61
C ALA A 62 8.75 19.25 11.42
N ARG A 63 9.36 18.94 10.27
CA ARG A 63 8.65 18.34 9.12
C ARG A 63 8.01 17.01 9.49
N THR A 64 8.73 16.10 10.15
CA THR A 64 8.17 14.82 10.60
C THR A 64 6.94 15.01 11.49
N ILE A 65 7.02 15.91 12.48
CA ILE A 65 5.87 16.22 13.37
C ILE A 65 4.70 16.81 12.57
N ALA A 66 4.97 17.68 11.61
CA ALA A 66 3.95 18.25 10.73
C ALA A 66 3.27 17.16 9.88
N SER A 67 4.04 16.26 9.26
CA SER A 67 3.51 15.13 8.48
C SER A 67 2.64 14.21 9.34
N VAL A 68 3.06 13.90 10.57
CA VAL A 68 2.26 13.10 11.52
C VAL A 68 0.95 13.81 11.88
N LYS A 69 0.99 15.13 12.10
CA LYS A 69 -0.22 15.92 12.36
C LYS A 69 -1.16 15.91 11.16
N THR A 70 -0.64 16.04 9.94
CA THR A 70 -1.43 15.94 8.71
C THR A 70 -2.08 14.57 8.57
N MET A 71 -1.34 13.48 8.81
CA MET A 71 -1.90 12.11 8.81
C MET A 71 -2.99 11.94 9.88
N ALA A 72 -2.75 12.42 11.11
CA ALA A 72 -3.73 12.35 12.19
C ALA A 72 -5.02 13.13 11.86
N ASN A 73 -4.89 14.30 11.24
CA ASN A 73 -6.04 15.07 10.77
C ASN A 73 -6.79 14.31 9.68
N ALA A 74 -6.10 13.82 8.64
CA ALA A 74 -6.71 13.06 7.55
C ALA A 74 -7.44 11.80 8.03
N MET A 75 -6.93 11.13 9.07
CA MET A 75 -7.60 9.98 9.69
C MET A 75 -8.89 10.32 10.45
N ASN A 76 -9.09 11.58 10.83
CA ASN A 76 -10.31 12.03 11.51
C ASN A 76 -11.31 12.74 10.57
N THR A 77 -10.83 13.29 9.46
CA THR A 77 -11.66 13.96 8.45
C THR A 77 -12.78 13.03 7.93
N GLY A 78 -14.00 13.56 7.84
CA GLY A 78 -15.16 12.86 7.30
C GLY A 78 -15.63 11.61 8.07
N ARG A 79 -15.00 11.27 9.23
CA ARG A 79 -15.29 10.04 9.96
C ARG A 79 -16.74 9.96 10.44
N LYS A 80 -17.29 11.07 10.97
CA LYS A 80 -18.67 11.13 11.47
C LYS A 80 -19.68 10.88 10.35
N ASP A 81 -19.53 11.58 9.23
CA ASP A 81 -20.43 11.48 8.08
C ASP A 81 -20.36 10.09 7.45
N ARG A 82 -19.16 9.51 7.36
CA ARG A 82 -18.98 8.13 6.89
C ARG A 82 -19.66 7.11 7.80
N ILE A 83 -19.56 7.25 9.12
CA ILE A 83 -20.24 6.36 10.07
C ILE A 83 -21.76 6.47 9.91
N PHE A 84 -22.28 7.68 9.66
CA PHE A 84 -23.71 7.91 9.54
C PHE A 84 -24.30 7.47 8.20
N THR A 85 -23.60 7.73 7.09
CA THR A 85 -24.11 7.52 5.73
C THR A 85 -23.58 6.24 5.05
N GLY A 86 -22.46 5.68 5.53
CA GLY A 86 -21.72 4.63 4.83
C GLY A 86 -20.99 5.10 3.57
N ILE A 87 -21.09 6.39 3.23
CA ILE A 87 -20.51 6.98 2.03
C ILE A 87 -19.09 7.47 2.32
N TRP A 88 -18.18 7.21 1.39
CA TRP A 88 -16.80 7.69 1.43
C TRP A 88 -16.62 8.90 0.51
N ASN A 89 -16.99 10.08 0.99
CA ASN A 89 -16.71 11.32 0.29
C ASN A 89 -15.22 11.67 0.38
N VAL A 90 -14.70 12.20 -0.71
CA VAL A 90 -13.33 12.63 -0.91
C VAL A 90 -13.33 14.15 -1.02
N ASP A 91 -12.33 14.80 -0.41
CA ASP A 91 -12.08 16.21 -0.66
C ASP A 91 -11.56 16.39 -2.10
N GLU A 92 -12.15 17.33 -2.85
CA GLU A 92 -11.76 17.65 -4.22
C GLU A 92 -10.45 18.45 -4.31
N ASN A 93 -9.99 18.97 -3.16
CA ASN A 93 -8.80 19.79 -3.07
C ASN A 93 -7.56 19.03 -3.59
N PRO A 94 -6.82 19.60 -4.56
CA PRO A 94 -5.59 19.01 -5.04
C PRO A 94 -4.53 18.87 -3.93
N LEU A 95 -3.87 17.72 -3.87
CA LEU A 95 -2.93 17.32 -2.81
C LEU A 95 -1.49 17.57 -3.23
N THR A 96 -0.59 17.86 -2.30
CA THR A 96 0.86 17.73 -2.53
C THR A 96 1.27 16.26 -2.52
N ALA A 97 2.47 15.94 -3.01
CA ALA A 97 2.99 14.57 -2.99
C ALA A 97 3.06 13.97 -1.56
N GLU A 98 3.35 14.79 -0.55
CA GLU A 98 3.40 14.37 0.87
C GLU A 98 2.01 14.05 1.45
N GLU A 99 0.96 14.67 0.91
CA GLU A 99 -0.41 14.51 1.39
C GLU A 99 -1.11 13.26 0.83
N ILE A 100 -0.61 12.68 -0.28
CA ILE A 100 -1.22 11.53 -0.97
C ILE A 100 -1.42 10.33 -0.02
N LEU A 101 -0.38 10.02 0.78
CA LEU A 101 -0.44 8.90 1.72
C LEU A 101 -1.41 9.19 2.85
N ALA A 102 -1.34 10.39 3.44
CA ALA A 102 -2.23 10.82 4.52
C ALA A 102 -3.70 10.75 4.09
N PHE A 103 -4.01 11.26 2.90
CA PHE A 103 -5.33 11.20 2.29
C PHE A 103 -5.83 9.76 2.11
N SER A 104 -4.95 8.85 1.70
CA SER A 104 -5.32 7.47 1.38
C SER A 104 -5.39 6.55 2.60
N LEU A 105 -4.86 6.96 3.75
CA LEU A 105 -4.61 6.12 4.91
C LEU A 105 -5.87 5.45 5.48
N GLN A 106 -6.99 6.18 5.53
CA GLN A 106 -8.26 5.61 5.96
C GLN A 106 -8.73 4.50 5.00
N LYS A 107 -8.60 4.72 3.69
CA LYS A 107 -9.03 3.73 2.70
C LYS A 107 -8.12 2.51 2.71
N ILE A 108 -6.82 2.72 2.95
CA ILE A 108 -5.84 1.66 3.20
C ILE A 108 -6.28 0.84 4.42
N GLU A 109 -6.60 1.46 5.56
CA GLU A 109 -7.10 0.76 6.75
C GLU A 109 -8.30 -0.15 6.42
N ALA A 110 -9.32 0.40 5.76
CA ALA A 110 -10.52 -0.35 5.39
C ALA A 110 -10.20 -1.51 4.42
N MET A 111 -9.39 -1.25 3.38
CA MET A 111 -9.01 -2.28 2.40
C MET A 111 -8.06 -3.32 3.00
N SER A 112 -7.23 -2.98 3.97
CA SER A 112 -6.39 -3.94 4.71
C SER A 112 -7.23 -4.93 5.51
N VAL A 113 -8.38 -4.52 6.06
CA VAL A 113 -9.32 -5.44 6.72
C VAL A 113 -10.00 -6.37 5.71
N GLU A 114 -10.37 -5.89 4.51
CA GLU A 114 -10.86 -6.76 3.44
C GLU A 114 -9.78 -7.73 2.94
N ALA A 115 -8.54 -7.26 2.83
CA ALA A 115 -7.38 -8.07 2.49
C ALA A 115 -7.12 -9.16 3.55
N LEU A 116 -7.34 -8.85 4.84
CA LEU A 116 -7.26 -9.82 5.92
C LEU A 116 -8.30 -10.94 5.79
N LYS A 117 -9.52 -10.63 5.32
CA LYS A 117 -10.54 -11.64 5.03
C LYS A 117 -10.10 -12.58 3.89
N ILE A 118 -9.40 -12.06 2.87
CA ILE A 118 -8.84 -12.91 1.81
C ILE A 118 -7.78 -13.86 2.38
N GLN A 119 -6.87 -13.34 3.21
CA GLN A 119 -5.85 -14.17 3.88
C GLN A 119 -6.46 -15.25 4.79
N ALA A 120 -7.55 -14.94 5.48
CA ALA A 120 -8.27 -15.87 6.34
C ALA A 120 -9.22 -16.81 5.60
N GLU A 121 -9.33 -16.71 4.27
CA GLU A 121 -10.32 -17.45 3.47
C GLU A 121 -11.78 -17.19 3.92
N MET A 122 -12.06 -15.96 4.36
CA MET A 122 -13.36 -15.48 4.84
C MET A 122 -13.91 -14.31 3.99
N ALA A 123 -13.32 -14.07 2.81
CA ALA A 123 -13.78 -13.03 1.90
C ALA A 123 -15.19 -13.33 1.37
N GLU A 124 -15.98 -12.29 1.10
CA GLU A 124 -17.33 -12.46 0.52
C GLU A 124 -17.28 -12.77 -0.98
N GLU A 125 -16.23 -12.28 -1.66
CA GLU A 125 -16.03 -12.40 -3.10
C GLU A 125 -14.74 -13.18 -3.37
N ASP A 126 -14.84 -14.28 -4.12
CA ASP A 126 -13.68 -15.03 -4.64
C ASP A 126 -13.06 -14.33 -5.85
N ALA A 127 -11.84 -14.73 -6.22
CA ALA A 127 -11.22 -14.24 -7.45
C ALA A 127 -12.08 -14.61 -8.67
N PRO A 128 -12.33 -13.68 -9.60
CA PRO A 128 -13.18 -13.96 -10.76
C PRO A 128 -12.55 -14.99 -11.71
N PHE A 129 -11.23 -14.97 -11.86
CA PHE A 129 -10.44 -15.94 -12.65
C PHE A 129 -8.93 -15.77 -12.36
N ASP A 130 -8.11 -16.66 -12.92
CA ASP A 130 -6.65 -16.59 -12.86
C ASP A 130 -6.05 -15.99 -14.14
N VAL A 131 -5.00 -15.20 -14.01
CA VAL A 131 -4.19 -14.65 -15.11
C VAL A 131 -2.71 -15.01 -14.96
N SER A 132 -1.98 -14.92 -16.06
CA SER A 132 -0.52 -15.05 -16.07
C SER A 132 0.15 -13.71 -15.74
N PRO A 133 1.41 -13.70 -15.28
CA PRO A 133 2.19 -12.47 -15.17
C PRO A 133 2.30 -11.72 -16.49
N LEU A 134 2.44 -10.40 -16.39
CA LEU A 134 2.67 -9.54 -17.54
C LEU A 134 4.19 -9.40 -17.78
N ASN A 135 4.72 -10.19 -18.71
CA ASN A 135 6.07 -10.02 -19.24
C ASN A 135 6.01 -9.05 -20.42
N GLU A 136 6.58 -7.86 -20.29
CA GLU A 136 6.87 -7.04 -21.47
C GLU A 136 7.85 -7.81 -22.35
N LYS A 137 7.49 -8.06 -23.61
CA LYS A 137 8.40 -8.66 -24.59
C LYS A 137 9.63 -7.76 -24.66
N THR A 138 10.79 -8.35 -24.41
CA THR A 138 12.12 -7.77 -24.58
C THR A 138 12.20 -7.04 -25.92
N SER A 139 12.16 -5.70 -25.89
CA SER A 139 12.86 -4.93 -26.92
C SER A 139 14.33 -5.35 -26.82
N ALA A 140 14.95 -5.64 -27.96
CA ALA A 140 16.30 -6.19 -28.05
C ALA A 140 17.31 -5.42 -27.16
N GLY A 141 17.66 -6.00 -26.01
CA GLY A 141 18.47 -5.36 -24.97
C GLY A 141 18.01 -5.83 -23.60
N GLY A 142 18.57 -6.93 -23.10
CA GLY A 142 18.10 -7.66 -21.92
C GLY A 142 18.18 -6.90 -20.59
N LYS A 143 17.25 -5.98 -20.35
CA LYS A 143 16.92 -5.49 -19.00
C LYS A 143 15.56 -6.05 -18.61
N HIS A 144 15.55 -6.92 -17.62
CA HIS A 144 14.34 -7.24 -16.87
C HIS A 144 13.87 -5.92 -16.21
N ASN A 145 12.76 -5.35 -16.69
CA ASN A 145 12.17 -4.18 -16.06
C ASN A 145 11.52 -4.62 -14.74
N HIS A 146 12.30 -4.65 -13.66
CA HIS A 146 11.77 -4.85 -12.31
C HIS A 146 10.92 -3.62 -11.96
N PRO A 147 9.59 -3.74 -11.78
CA PRO A 147 8.72 -2.59 -11.49
C PRO A 147 9.15 -1.77 -10.27
N LEU A 148 9.83 -2.38 -9.30
CA LEU A 148 10.33 -1.70 -8.10
C LEU A 148 11.76 -1.19 -8.24
N ALA A 149 12.51 -1.51 -9.31
CA ALA A 149 13.87 -1.02 -9.47
C ALA A 149 13.95 0.48 -9.77
N SER A 150 12.86 1.07 -10.29
CA SER A 150 12.72 2.52 -10.45
C SER A 150 12.12 3.21 -9.22
N ALA A 151 11.74 2.47 -8.19
CA ALA A 151 11.16 3.05 -6.98
C ALA A 151 12.27 3.77 -6.20
N ILE A 152 11.97 4.98 -5.77
CA ILE A 152 12.84 5.83 -4.96
C ILE A 152 12.05 6.36 -3.76
N PRO A 153 12.72 6.74 -2.65
CA PRO A 153 12.06 7.37 -1.52
C PRO A 153 11.27 8.62 -1.95
N LEU A 154 10.14 8.88 -1.28
CA LEU A 154 9.26 10.00 -1.62
C LEU A 154 10.01 11.34 -1.55
N GLU A 155 10.91 11.49 -0.59
CA GLU A 155 11.71 12.70 -0.40
C GLU A 155 12.65 12.96 -1.58
N ASP A 156 13.21 11.89 -2.16
CA ASP A 156 14.10 12.00 -3.31
C ASP A 156 13.31 12.19 -4.61
N TRP A 157 12.13 11.59 -4.70
CA TRP A 157 11.20 11.85 -5.79
C TRP A 157 10.80 13.33 -5.84
N ILE A 158 10.42 13.91 -4.70
CA ILE A 158 10.06 15.34 -4.61
C ILE A 158 11.22 16.23 -5.07
N LYS A 159 12.46 15.98 -4.61
CA LYS A 159 13.65 16.76 -5.02
C LYS A 159 13.95 16.67 -6.52
N ASN A 160 13.93 15.45 -7.07
CA ASN A 160 14.23 15.22 -8.48
C ASN A 160 13.19 15.91 -9.38
N TYR A 161 11.93 15.88 -8.94
CA TYR A 161 10.81 16.42 -9.71
C TYR A 161 10.68 17.95 -9.60
N SER A 162 11.13 18.56 -8.51
CA SER A 162 11.33 20.01 -8.40
C SER A 162 12.50 20.51 -9.24
N SER A 163 13.47 19.63 -9.57
CA SER A 163 14.66 19.99 -10.36
C SER A 163 14.41 19.88 -11.87
N SER A 164 13.55 18.96 -12.31
CA SER A 164 13.21 18.74 -13.73
C SER A 164 12.27 19.80 -14.33
N THR A 165 11.66 20.65 -13.51
CA THR A 165 10.78 21.75 -13.96
C THR A 165 11.54 22.96 -14.54
N LEU A 166 12.87 22.94 -14.56
CA LEU A 166 13.69 23.98 -15.20
C LEU A 166 13.80 23.80 -16.72
N ASP A 167 13.62 22.59 -17.24
CA ASP A 167 13.75 22.27 -18.66
C ASP A 167 12.36 21.98 -19.25
N GLY A 168 11.81 22.97 -19.95
CA GLY A 168 10.44 22.97 -20.46
C GLY A 168 10.16 21.97 -21.58
N GLU A 169 9.96 20.69 -21.25
CA GLU A 169 9.42 19.69 -22.19
C GLU A 169 8.08 19.07 -21.74
N SER A 170 7.06 19.35 -22.57
CA SER A 170 5.97 18.48 -23.03
C SER A 170 5.04 17.79 -22.01
N GLY A 171 3.85 18.37 -21.82
CA GLY A 171 2.58 17.86 -22.35
C GLY A 171 1.95 16.56 -21.81
N ASP A 172 2.64 15.74 -21.02
CA ASP A 172 2.08 14.51 -20.46
C ASP A 172 1.85 14.66 -18.95
N LEU A 173 0.61 14.45 -18.49
CA LEU A 173 0.25 14.55 -17.08
C LEU A 173 1.02 13.50 -16.29
N ALA A 174 1.98 13.93 -15.46
CA ALA A 174 2.78 12.99 -14.70
C ALA A 174 1.94 12.22 -13.68
N THR A 175 2.12 10.91 -13.66
CA THR A 175 1.50 10.04 -12.67
C THR A 175 2.48 9.72 -11.57
N ILE A 176 2.02 9.73 -10.33
CA ILE A 176 2.78 9.25 -9.17
C ILE A 176 2.12 7.98 -8.63
N THR A 177 2.93 6.99 -8.30
CA THR A 177 2.51 5.75 -7.62
C THR A 177 3.25 5.66 -6.31
N VAL A 178 2.52 5.81 -5.19
CA VAL A 178 3.07 5.62 -3.86
C VAL A 178 2.87 4.15 -3.47
N VAL A 179 3.97 3.46 -3.18
CA VAL A 179 3.99 2.06 -2.77
C VAL A 179 4.31 2.01 -1.28
N VAL A 180 3.47 1.31 -0.50
CA VAL A 180 3.71 1.10 0.93
C VAL A 180 3.45 -0.35 1.32
N VAL A 181 4.19 -0.85 2.30
CA VAL A 181 3.89 -2.13 2.97
C VAL A 181 3.04 -1.84 4.20
N VAL A 182 1.96 -2.60 4.37
CA VAL A 182 1.02 -2.44 5.48
C VAL A 182 0.94 -3.74 6.26
N GLN A 183 1.15 -3.66 7.57
CA GLN A 183 0.99 -4.77 8.51
C GLN A 183 -0.03 -4.40 9.57
N LEU A 184 -1.17 -5.11 9.58
CA LEU A 184 -2.14 -4.98 10.67
C LEU A 184 -1.57 -5.56 11.96
N ARG A 185 -1.84 -4.90 13.09
CA ARG A 185 -1.40 -5.28 14.42
C ARG A 185 -2.52 -5.10 15.43
N ASP A 186 -2.54 -5.91 16.47
CA ASP A 186 -3.51 -5.83 17.56
C ASP A 186 -2.89 -5.14 18.79
N PRO A 187 -3.26 -3.89 19.11
CA PRO A 187 -2.75 -3.19 20.30
C PRO A 187 -3.10 -3.91 21.61
N LEU A 188 -4.23 -4.64 21.67
CA LEU A 188 -4.64 -5.39 22.86
C LEU A 188 -3.75 -6.63 23.09
N ARG A 189 -3.04 -7.08 22.05
CA ARG A 189 -2.06 -8.17 22.10
C ARG A 189 -0.63 -7.66 21.93
N ARG A 190 -0.33 -6.50 22.52
CA ARG A 190 1.00 -5.86 22.48
C ARG A 190 1.56 -5.74 21.06
N TYR A 191 0.73 -5.25 20.14
CA TYR A 191 1.07 -5.03 18.73
C TYR A 191 1.55 -6.30 18.00
N GLU A 192 1.09 -7.48 18.40
CA GLU A 192 1.26 -8.69 17.62
C GLU A 192 0.67 -8.50 16.21
N ALA A 193 1.38 -8.99 15.19
CA ALA A 193 0.93 -8.95 13.81
C ALA A 193 -0.33 -9.81 13.60
N VAL A 194 -1.30 -9.25 12.89
CA VAL A 194 -2.55 -9.90 12.53
C VAL A 194 -2.53 -10.14 11.02
N GLY A 195 -2.45 -11.42 10.62
CA GLY A 195 -2.27 -11.76 9.20
C GLY A 195 -0.87 -11.42 8.67
N GLY A 196 -0.70 -11.64 7.37
CA GLY A 196 0.53 -11.28 6.66
C GLY A 196 0.52 -9.81 6.20
N PRO A 197 1.70 -9.24 5.92
CA PRO A 197 1.82 -7.92 5.34
C PRO A 197 1.19 -7.90 3.95
N VAL A 198 0.69 -6.73 3.57
CA VAL A 198 0.13 -6.47 2.23
C VAL A 198 0.84 -5.27 1.62
N VAL A 199 0.87 -5.20 0.30
CA VAL A 199 1.38 -4.04 -0.45
C VAL A 199 0.19 -3.18 -0.87
N ALA A 200 0.23 -1.89 -0.58
CA ALA A 200 -0.73 -0.91 -1.05
C ALA A 200 -0.09 0.01 -2.10
N LEU A 201 -0.79 0.18 -3.22
CA LEU A 201 -0.41 1.03 -4.36
C LEU A 201 -1.44 2.17 -4.47
N VAL A 202 -1.02 3.39 -4.14
CA VAL A 202 -1.84 4.59 -4.30
C VAL A 202 -1.43 5.27 -5.61
N HIS A 203 -2.37 5.39 -6.54
CA HIS A 203 -2.16 6.06 -7.82
C HIS A 203 -2.77 7.44 -7.80
N ALA A 204 -1.96 8.45 -8.16
CA ALA A 204 -2.43 9.81 -8.32
C ALA A 204 -1.93 10.41 -9.64
N ILE A 205 -2.73 11.32 -10.20
CA ILE A 205 -2.43 12.06 -11.42
C ILE A 205 -2.10 13.50 -11.05
N CYS A 206 -1.06 14.07 -11.66
CA CYS A 206 -0.78 15.49 -11.54
C CYS A 206 -1.95 16.29 -12.11
N THR A 207 -2.26 17.42 -11.50
CA THR A 207 -3.27 18.37 -11.97
C THR A 207 -2.56 19.65 -12.38
N ASP A 208 -2.61 20.01 -13.66
CA ASP A 208 -2.08 21.28 -14.15
C ASP A 208 -3.04 22.41 -13.79
N ASN A 209 -2.94 22.93 -12.57
CA ASN A 209 -3.65 24.14 -12.19
C ASN A 209 -2.93 25.34 -12.81
N LYS A 210 -3.45 25.83 -13.95
CA LYS A 210 -2.91 27.00 -14.66
C LYS A 210 -3.04 28.32 -13.89
N GLU A 211 -3.72 28.33 -12.74
CA GLU A 211 -4.05 29.54 -11.98
C GLU A 211 -2.95 29.96 -11.00
N ASP A 212 -2.08 29.04 -10.55
CA ASP A 212 -1.03 29.34 -9.56
C ASP A 212 0.38 29.25 -10.18
N LYS A 213 0.71 30.18 -11.08
CA LYS A 213 2.09 30.33 -11.60
C LYS A 213 3.15 30.67 -10.54
N TYR A 214 2.73 30.89 -9.30
CA TYR A 214 3.59 31.24 -8.16
C TYR A 214 3.79 30.10 -7.16
N ASN A 215 3.08 28.98 -7.31
CA ASN A 215 3.23 27.83 -6.42
C ASN A 215 4.04 26.74 -7.14
N GLU A 216 5.31 26.64 -6.78
CA GLU A 216 6.28 25.71 -7.38
C GLU A 216 5.94 24.23 -7.09
N GLU A 217 5.04 23.96 -6.13
CA GLU A 217 4.64 22.60 -5.77
C GLU A 217 3.48 22.07 -6.61
N LYS A 218 3.79 21.05 -7.43
CA LYS A 218 2.80 20.32 -8.21
C LYS A 218 1.74 19.68 -7.32
N LYS A 219 0.51 19.67 -7.85
CA LYS A 219 -0.66 19.15 -7.17
C LYS A 219 -1.16 17.87 -7.83
N PHE A 220 -1.78 17.01 -7.03
CA PHE A 220 -2.18 15.66 -7.42
C PHE A 220 -3.62 15.37 -7.01
N LYS A 221 -4.31 14.56 -7.81
CA LYS A 221 -5.57 13.92 -7.44
C LYS A 221 -5.38 12.41 -7.41
N VAL A 222 -5.73 11.79 -6.29
CA VAL A 222 -5.74 10.32 -6.16
C VAL A 222 -6.86 9.76 -7.05
N THR A 223 -6.55 8.71 -7.78
CA THR A 223 -7.48 8.08 -8.73
C THR A 223 -7.87 6.68 -8.32
N SER A 224 -6.93 5.91 -7.75
CA SER A 224 -7.18 4.55 -7.30
C SER A 224 -6.21 4.10 -6.22
N LEU A 225 -6.67 3.11 -5.46
CA LEU A 225 -5.91 2.38 -4.46
C LEU A 225 -6.04 0.89 -4.75
N HIS A 226 -4.92 0.18 -4.73
CA HIS A 226 -4.87 -1.27 -4.89
C HIS A 226 -4.16 -1.85 -3.68
N VAL A 227 -4.67 -2.96 -3.14
CA VAL A 227 -4.04 -3.70 -2.05
C VAL A 227 -3.84 -5.13 -2.50
N GLY A 228 -2.64 -5.66 -2.35
CA GLY A 228 -2.30 -7.01 -2.77
C GLY A 228 -1.42 -7.76 -1.78
N GLY A 229 -1.46 -9.08 -1.87
CA GLY A 229 -0.64 -9.97 -1.06
C GLY A 229 -0.21 -11.20 -1.83
N LEU A 230 0.77 -11.90 -1.27
CA LEU A 230 1.35 -13.11 -1.84
C LEU A 230 0.76 -14.31 -1.09
N LYS A 231 0.29 -15.32 -1.83
CA LYS A 231 -0.20 -16.60 -1.32
C LYS A 231 0.75 -17.70 -1.77
N LEU A 232 1.27 -18.49 -0.83
CA LEU A 232 2.35 -19.45 -1.09
C LEU A 232 1.95 -20.90 -0.82
N ARG A 233 2.46 -21.80 -1.66
CA ARG A 233 2.28 -23.25 -1.54
C ARG A 233 3.15 -23.87 -0.44
N THR A 234 4.33 -23.32 -0.21
CA THR A 234 5.38 -24.02 0.54
C THR A 234 5.14 -23.89 2.03
N GLY A 235 5.02 -25.03 2.73
CA GLY A 235 4.95 -25.15 4.20
C GLY A 235 6.23 -24.68 4.93
N GLY A 236 7.06 -23.87 4.29
CA GLY A 236 8.15 -23.13 4.90
C GLY A 236 7.62 -21.86 5.56
N LYS A 237 8.31 -21.43 6.61
CA LYS A 237 8.02 -20.16 7.29
C LYS A 237 8.33 -19.00 6.34
N ASN A 238 7.31 -18.47 5.67
CA ASN A 238 7.42 -17.27 4.85
C ASN A 238 6.71 -16.08 5.56
N MET A 239 7.10 -14.86 5.22
CA MET A 239 6.57 -13.65 5.85
C MET A 239 5.19 -13.25 5.34
N TRP A 240 4.68 -13.81 4.24
CA TRP A 240 3.50 -13.25 3.55
C TRP A 240 2.22 -14.06 3.78
N ASP A 241 2.34 -15.38 3.82
CA ASP A 241 1.25 -16.33 3.96
C ASP A 241 1.76 -17.62 4.63
N SER A 242 1.92 -17.52 5.95
CA SER A 242 2.19 -18.67 6.82
C SER A 242 0.92 -19.14 7.54
N GLU A 243 0.93 -20.38 8.02
CA GLU A 243 -0.18 -20.90 8.84
C GLU A 243 -0.46 -20.02 10.06
N LYS A 244 0.60 -19.51 10.72
CA LYS A 244 0.46 -18.55 11.83
C LYS A 244 -0.33 -17.31 11.40
N GLN A 245 -0.04 -16.77 10.22
CA GLN A 245 -0.70 -15.58 9.71
C GLN A 245 -2.17 -15.83 9.39
N ARG A 246 -2.50 -16.95 8.74
CA ARG A 246 -3.89 -17.33 8.47
C ARG A 246 -4.69 -17.52 9.76
N VAL A 247 -4.11 -18.17 10.76
CA VAL A 247 -4.75 -18.39 12.06
C VAL A 247 -4.95 -17.08 12.81
N THR A 248 -3.94 -16.21 12.89
CA THR A 248 -4.06 -14.90 13.56
C THR A 248 -5.07 -14.00 12.85
N ALA A 249 -5.11 -14.00 11.52
CA ALA A 249 -6.12 -13.30 10.73
C ALA A 249 -7.54 -13.78 11.07
N THR A 250 -7.75 -15.11 11.04
CA THR A 250 -9.05 -15.73 11.34
C THR A 250 -9.51 -15.41 12.77
N GLN A 251 -8.62 -15.59 13.75
CA GLN A 251 -8.93 -15.32 15.16
C GLN A 251 -9.29 -13.86 15.39
N TRP A 252 -8.54 -12.94 14.79
CA TRP A 252 -8.80 -11.51 14.94
C TRP A 252 -10.13 -11.11 14.29
N LEU A 253 -10.42 -11.60 13.08
CA LEU A 253 -11.70 -11.35 12.41
C LEU A 253 -12.89 -11.88 13.22
N VAL A 254 -12.80 -13.10 13.75
CA VAL A 254 -13.85 -13.69 14.59
C VAL A 254 -14.04 -12.90 15.88
N ALA A 255 -12.94 -12.51 16.56
CA ALA A 255 -12.99 -11.74 17.81
C ALA A 255 -13.66 -10.37 17.63
N HIS A 256 -13.55 -9.77 16.43
CA HIS A 256 -14.16 -8.48 16.10
C HIS A 256 -15.52 -8.61 15.38
N GLY A 257 -16.11 -9.81 15.34
CA GLY A 257 -17.43 -10.05 14.72
C GLY A 257 -17.44 -9.94 13.19
N LEU A 258 -16.27 -9.92 12.56
CA LEU A 258 -16.08 -9.83 11.10
C LEU A 258 -15.94 -11.23 10.45
N GLY A 259 -15.77 -12.27 11.26
CA GLY A 259 -15.72 -13.65 10.81
C GLY A 259 -17.11 -14.28 10.72
N LYS A 260 -17.69 -14.42 9.52
CA LYS A 260 -18.93 -15.18 9.34
C LYS A 260 -18.64 -16.68 9.37
N GLY A 261 -19.35 -17.45 10.21
CA GLY A 261 -19.28 -18.92 10.27
C GLY A 261 -19.96 -19.65 9.10
N GLY A 262 -20.08 -19.03 7.92
CA GLY A 262 -21.08 -19.42 6.92
C GLY A 262 -20.59 -19.36 5.48
N LYS A 263 -19.76 -20.31 5.10
CA LYS A 263 -19.92 -21.25 3.97
C LYS A 263 -18.59 -21.98 3.86
N ARG A 264 -18.53 -23.20 4.41
CA ARG A 264 -17.61 -24.21 3.89
C ARG A 264 -18.07 -24.52 2.46
N GLY A 265 -17.80 -23.61 1.53
CA GLY A 265 -17.79 -23.96 0.13
C GLY A 265 -16.83 -25.13 0.02
N LYS A 266 -17.30 -26.26 -0.50
CA LYS A 266 -16.43 -27.35 -0.91
C LYS A 266 -15.55 -26.81 -2.03
N HIS A 267 -14.45 -26.17 -1.68
CA HIS A 267 -13.32 -26.08 -2.56
C HIS A 267 -12.26 -27.01 -2.01
N VAL A 268 -12.03 -28.03 -2.83
CA VAL A 268 -10.82 -28.84 -2.86
C VAL A 268 -9.67 -27.95 -2.42
N LEU A 269 -8.89 -28.43 -1.46
CA LEU A 269 -7.52 -27.98 -1.23
C LEU A 269 -6.80 -28.21 -2.58
N ILE A 270 -7.01 -27.30 -3.55
CA ILE A 270 -6.27 -27.32 -4.79
C ILE A 270 -4.85 -27.13 -4.27
N LYS A 271 -4.03 -28.17 -4.41
CA LYS A 271 -2.58 -28.10 -4.28
C LYS A 271 -2.14 -26.90 -5.11
N GLY A 272 -2.09 -25.73 -4.46
CA GLY A 272 -2.28 -24.44 -5.12
C GLY A 272 -0.96 -23.92 -5.63
N LYS A 273 -1.01 -23.28 -6.79
CA LYS A 273 0.14 -22.56 -7.36
C LYS A 273 0.43 -21.34 -6.47
N ASP A 274 1.64 -20.79 -6.54
CA ASP A 274 1.93 -19.51 -5.90
C ASP A 274 1.17 -18.41 -6.64
N LEU A 275 0.48 -17.55 -5.90
CA LEU A 275 -0.45 -16.56 -6.46
C LEU A 275 -0.21 -15.19 -5.81
N LEU A 276 -0.39 -14.14 -6.59
CA LEU A 276 -0.56 -12.78 -6.10
C LEU A 276 -2.04 -12.42 -6.24
N TRP A 277 -2.70 -12.20 -5.11
CA TRP A 277 -4.08 -11.72 -5.06
C TRP A 277 -4.10 -10.22 -4.84
N SER A 278 -5.14 -9.55 -5.32
CA SER A 278 -5.33 -8.12 -5.05
C SER A 278 -6.79 -7.69 -5.08
N ILE A 279 -7.06 -6.57 -4.43
CA ILE A 279 -8.32 -5.83 -4.46
C ILE A 279 -8.04 -4.40 -4.91
N SER A 280 -8.99 -3.80 -5.61
CA SER A 280 -8.87 -2.42 -6.10
C SER A 280 -10.07 -1.58 -5.71
N SER A 281 -9.85 -0.29 -5.49
CA SER A 281 -10.89 0.71 -5.31
C SER A 281 -10.48 1.95 -6.08
N ARG A 282 -11.44 2.59 -6.75
CA ARG A 282 -11.23 3.83 -7.52
C ARG A 282 -12.07 4.95 -6.96
N ILE A 283 -11.63 6.18 -7.21
CA ILE A 283 -12.42 7.37 -6.95
C ILE A 283 -13.23 7.68 -8.22
N MET A 284 -14.53 7.90 -8.04
CA MET A 284 -15.43 8.40 -9.09
C MET A 284 -16.46 9.33 -8.46
N ALA A 285 -16.70 10.48 -9.10
CA ALA A 285 -17.60 11.52 -8.57
C ALA A 285 -17.31 11.81 -7.09
N ASP A 286 -16.02 12.02 -6.79
CA ASP A 286 -15.53 12.41 -5.46
C ASP A 286 -15.89 11.43 -4.34
N MET A 287 -16.05 10.16 -4.73
CA MET A 287 -16.36 9.07 -3.82
C MET A 287 -15.46 7.86 -4.06
N TRP A 288 -14.97 7.27 -2.97
CA TRP A 288 -14.33 5.95 -3.06
C TRP A 288 -15.37 4.87 -3.33
N LEU A 289 -15.22 4.14 -4.42
CA LEU A 289 -16.08 3.00 -4.72
C LEU A 289 -15.83 1.82 -3.75
N LYS A 290 -16.80 0.89 -3.70
CA LYS A 290 -16.63 -0.39 -2.99
C LYS A 290 -15.37 -1.10 -3.54
N PRO A 291 -14.49 -1.62 -2.67
CA PRO A 291 -13.39 -2.46 -3.11
C PRO A 291 -13.90 -3.67 -3.90
N MET A 292 -13.19 -4.03 -4.98
CA MET A 292 -13.52 -5.17 -5.82
C MET A 292 -12.36 -6.15 -5.88
N ARG A 293 -12.67 -7.45 -5.92
CA ARG A 293 -11.67 -8.51 -6.08
C ARG A 293 -11.14 -8.56 -7.51
N ASN A 294 -9.83 -8.40 -7.67
CA ASN A 294 -9.15 -8.55 -8.96
C ASN A 294 -8.90 -10.05 -9.27
N PRO A 295 -8.62 -10.42 -10.52
CA PRO A 295 -8.12 -11.75 -10.87
C PRO A 295 -6.84 -12.13 -10.12
N ASP A 296 -6.62 -13.42 -9.88
CA ASP A 296 -5.38 -13.91 -9.27
C ASP A 296 -4.27 -14.03 -10.30
N VAL A 297 -3.09 -13.50 -9.98
CA VAL A 297 -1.92 -13.58 -10.86
C VAL A 297 -1.06 -14.76 -10.43
N LYS A 298 -0.85 -15.71 -11.35
CA LYS A 298 0.06 -16.84 -11.13
C LYS A 298 1.49 -16.35 -11.00
N ILE A 299 2.23 -16.76 -9.98
CA ILE A 299 3.64 -16.41 -9.84
C ILE A 299 4.47 -17.47 -10.55
N THR A 300 5.38 -17.03 -11.43
CA THR A 300 6.35 -17.92 -12.07
C THR A 300 7.57 -18.07 -11.18
N ASN A 301 7.73 -19.24 -10.55
CA ASN A 301 9.01 -19.58 -9.96
C ASN A 301 9.93 -20.01 -11.10
N LYS A 302 10.98 -19.21 -11.38
CA LYS A 302 12.09 -19.69 -12.20
C LYS A 302 12.76 -20.82 -11.41
N VAL A 303 12.75 -22.02 -11.99
CA VAL A 303 13.58 -23.16 -11.56
C VAL A 303 15.00 -22.92 -12.02
#